data_AF-A0A7T5BUL4-F1
#
_entry.id   AF-A0A7T5BUL4-F1
#
_cell.length_a   1.000
_cell.length_b   1.000
_cell.length_c   1.000
_cell.angle_alpha   90.00
_cell.angle_beta   90.00
_cell.angle_gamma   90.00
#
_symmetry.space_group_name_H-M   'P 1'
#
loop_
_entity.id
_entity.type
_entity.pdbx_description
1 polymer ?
#
loop_
_entity_poly.entity_id
_entity_poly.type
_entity_poly.pdbx_seq_one_letter_code
_entity_poly.pdbx_strand_id
1 'polypeptide(L)'
;MAAVNGVTPDRVAKRITDGLATITKRLIDESSYEIKGCYVSGGDVTASLASITLASGIKLIDEVGPLIAYGHLLGGEYEGLPLITKGGMIGNRETLYEAIQYLKSK
;
A
#
# COMPACT_ATOMS: atom_id res chain seq x y z
N MET A 1 -3.25 -21.14 16.84
CA MET A 1 -2.69 -21.47 15.50
C MET A 1 -1.24 -21.01 15.34
N ALA A 2 -0.85 -19.76 15.66
CA ALA A 2 0.56 -19.32 15.58
C ALA A 2 1.46 -19.88 16.71
N ALA A 3 0.98 -19.82 17.96
CA ALA A 3 1.71 -20.32 19.14
C ALA A 3 2.01 -21.84 19.09
N VAL A 4 1.14 -22.61 18.42
CA VAL A 4 1.26 -24.07 18.26
C VAL A 4 2.47 -24.45 17.39
N ASN A 5 2.94 -23.53 16.55
CA ASN A 5 4.07 -23.74 15.63
C ASN A 5 5.35 -23.00 16.05
N GLY A 6 5.44 -22.50 17.29
CA GLY A 6 6.62 -21.74 17.76
C GLY A 6 6.82 -20.40 17.03
N VAL A 7 5.72 -19.78 16.57
CA VAL A 7 5.76 -18.51 15.83
C VAL A 7 4.89 -17.46 16.52
N THR A 8 5.40 -16.23 16.65
CA THR A 8 4.62 -15.12 17.21
C THR A 8 3.58 -14.60 16.20
N PRO A 9 2.42 -14.11 16.65
CA PRO A 9 1.43 -13.46 15.77
C PRO A 9 2.05 -12.35 14.91
N ASP A 10 2.91 -11.51 15.48
CA ASP A 10 3.59 -10.42 14.77
C ASP A 10 4.46 -10.93 13.63
N ARG A 11 5.16 -12.06 13.84
CA ARG A 11 5.97 -12.67 12.78
C ARG A 11 5.10 -13.22 11.65
N VAL A 12 3.91 -13.73 11.96
CA VAL A 12 2.95 -14.17 10.92
C VAL A 12 2.41 -12.96 10.17
N ALA A 13 1.98 -11.91 10.88
CA ALA A 13 1.46 -10.68 10.28
C ALA A 13 2.50 -10.04 9.35
N LYS A 14 3.76 -9.91 9.80
CA LYS A 14 4.85 -9.37 9.00
C LYS A 14 5.12 -10.18 7.73
N ARG A 15 5.09 -11.52 7.82
CA ARG A 15 5.23 -12.39 6.64
C ARG A 15 4.11 -12.19 5.62
N ILE A 16 2.89 -11.94 6.08
CA ILE A 16 1.76 -11.64 5.19
C ILE A 16 1.98 -10.30 4.50
N THR A 17 2.33 -9.25 5.24
CA THR A 17 2.52 -7.91 4.68
C THR A 17 3.72 -7.84 3.74
N ASP A 18 4.80 -8.56 4.04
CA ASP A 18 5.96 -8.72 3.14
C ASP A 18 5.62 -9.50 1.87
N GLY A 19 4.79 -10.54 1.99
CA GLY A 19 4.27 -11.28 0.85
C GLY A 19 3.45 -10.38 -0.08
N LEU A 20 2.54 -9.58 0.48
CA LEU A 20 1.75 -8.60 -0.29
C LEU A 20 2.66 -7.58 -0.99
N ALA A 21 3.63 -6.99 -0.28
CA ALA A 21 4.57 -6.05 -0.84
C ALA A 21 5.40 -6.66 -1.99
N THR A 22 5.85 -7.92 -1.83
CA THR A 22 6.59 -8.65 -2.87
C THR A 22 5.74 -8.89 -4.11
N ILE A 23 4.47 -9.28 -3.94
CA ILE A 23 3.53 -9.48 -5.05
C ILE A 23 3.29 -8.15 -5.77
N THR A 24 3.04 -7.07 -5.04
CA THR A 24 2.86 -5.73 -5.61
C THR A 24 4.08 -5.30 -6.42
N LYS A 25 5.29 -5.44 -5.87
CA LYS A 25 6.54 -5.11 -6.57
C LYS A 25 6.66 -5.86 -7.89
N ARG A 26 6.47 -7.19 -7.87
CA ARG A 26 6.51 -8.03 -9.08
C ARG A 26 5.48 -7.62 -10.12
N LEU A 27 4.26 -7.26 -9.69
CA LEU A 27 3.24 -6.79 -10.62
C LEU A 27 3.62 -5.45 -11.27
N ILE A 28 4.27 -4.54 -10.53
CA ILE A 28 4.75 -3.28 -11.10
C ILE A 28 5.88 -3.54 -12.11
N ASP A 29 6.82 -4.44 -11.78
CA ASP A 29 8.01 -4.72 -12.60
C ASP A 29 7.70 -5.56 -13.86
N GLU A 30 6.81 -6.55 -13.74
CA GLU A 30 6.63 -7.61 -14.75
C GLU A 30 5.34 -7.45 -15.57
N SER A 31 4.46 -6.53 -15.22
CA SER A 31 3.19 -6.34 -15.93
C SER A 31 3.40 -5.81 -17.35
N SER A 32 2.67 -6.38 -18.31
CA SER A 32 2.59 -5.85 -19.68
C SER A 32 1.85 -4.51 -19.79
N TYR A 33 1.15 -4.11 -18.73
CA TYR A 33 0.46 -2.83 -18.61
C TYR A 33 1.12 -1.96 -17.55
N GLU A 34 1.19 -0.66 -17.81
CA GLU A 34 1.72 0.29 -16.84
C GLU A 34 0.77 0.42 -15.63
N ILE A 35 1.31 0.18 -14.43
CA ILE A 35 0.58 0.40 -13.18
C ILE A 35 0.62 1.90 -12.85
N LYS A 36 -0.51 2.58 -13.07
CA LYS A 36 -0.65 4.04 -12.85
C LYS A 36 -0.84 4.45 -11.39
N GLY A 37 -0.98 3.49 -10.49
CA GLY A 37 -1.00 3.77 -9.06
C GLY A 37 -1.46 2.59 -8.22
N CYS A 38 -1.40 2.77 -6.91
CA CYS A 38 -1.71 1.73 -5.92
C CYS A 38 -2.74 2.22 -4.90
N TYR A 39 -3.56 1.30 -4.41
CA TYR A 39 -4.33 1.50 -3.19
C TYR A 39 -3.81 0.54 -2.13
N VAL A 40 -3.41 1.06 -0.98
CA VAL A 40 -2.83 0.29 0.12
C VAL A 40 -3.61 0.55 1.41
N SER A 41 -4.02 -0.53 2.08
CA SER A 41 -4.80 -0.44 3.32
C SER A 41 -4.06 -1.16 4.46
N GLY A 42 -3.80 -0.43 5.54
CA GLY A 42 -3.03 -0.89 6.69
C GLY A 42 -1.62 -0.29 6.71
N GLY A 43 -1.20 0.14 7.91
CA GLY A 43 0.13 0.70 8.13
C GLY A 43 1.24 -0.30 7.80
N ASP A 44 1.11 -1.55 8.25
CA ASP A 44 2.14 -2.58 8.05
C ASP A 44 2.33 -2.96 6.58
N VAL A 45 1.25 -2.98 5.79
CA VAL A 45 1.32 -3.22 4.34
C VAL A 45 2.03 -2.04 3.66
N THR A 46 1.65 -0.82 4.02
CA THR A 46 2.26 0.41 3.48
C THR A 46 3.75 0.46 3.82
N ALA A 47 4.13 0.14 5.06
CA ALA A 47 5.52 0.11 5.51
C ALA A 47 6.33 -1.01 4.83
N SER A 48 5.74 -2.18 4.63
CA SER A 48 6.41 -3.29 3.92
C SER A 48 6.61 -2.97 2.45
N LEU A 49 5.64 -2.31 1.80
CA LEU A 49 5.78 -1.82 0.43
C LEU A 49 6.88 -0.76 0.34
N ALA A 50 6.87 0.26 1.20
CA ALA A 50 7.91 1.28 1.20
C ALA A 50 9.31 0.69 1.43
N SER A 51 9.43 -0.28 2.34
CA SER A 51 10.70 -0.95 2.63
C SER A 51 11.25 -1.72 1.44
N ILE A 52 10.41 -2.49 0.72
CA ILE A 52 10.91 -3.33 -0.39
C ILE A 52 11.22 -2.51 -1.63
N THR A 53 10.58 -1.34 -1.80
CA THR A 53 10.80 -0.45 -2.95
C THR A 53 11.83 0.64 -2.67
N LEU A 54 12.45 0.62 -1.48
CA LEU A 54 13.40 1.63 -0.99
C LEU A 54 12.80 3.05 -0.95
N ALA A 55 11.48 3.16 -0.83
CA ALA A 55 10.82 4.45 -0.67
C ALA A 55 11.12 5.02 0.73
N SER A 56 11.52 6.28 0.76
CA SER A 56 11.75 7.05 1.99
C SER A 56 10.45 7.49 2.66
N GLY A 57 9.33 7.47 1.93
CA GLY A 57 8.02 7.81 2.47
C GLY A 57 6.99 8.05 1.37
N ILE A 58 5.99 8.87 1.71
CA ILE A 58 4.92 9.29 0.82
C ILE A 58 4.89 10.81 0.81
N LYS A 59 5.01 11.40 -0.37
CA LYS A 59 4.72 12.82 -0.57
C LYS A 59 3.19 12.98 -0.55
N LEU A 60 2.66 13.50 0.55
CA LEU A 60 1.24 13.77 0.70
C LEU A 60 0.82 14.90 -0.25
N ILE A 61 -0.22 14.65 -1.05
CA ILE A 61 -0.72 15.60 -2.05
C ILE A 61 -2.13 16.07 -1.69
N ASP A 62 -3.01 15.15 -1.32
CA ASP A 62 -4.41 15.44 -1.01
C ASP A 62 -4.99 14.35 -0.11
N GLU A 63 -6.26 14.47 0.25
CA GLU A 63 -7.04 13.42 0.89
C GLU A 63 -8.27 13.07 0.04
N VAL A 64 -8.53 11.76 -0.08
CA VAL A 64 -9.75 11.26 -0.75
C VAL A 64 -10.97 11.46 0.17
N GLY A 65 -10.73 11.37 1.47
CA GLY A 65 -11.69 11.53 2.54
C GLY A 65 -10.99 11.45 3.89
N PRO A 66 -11.72 11.54 5.01
CA PRO A 66 -11.13 11.60 6.35
C PRO A 66 -10.14 10.45 6.60
N LEU A 67 -8.87 10.79 6.84
CA LEU A 67 -7.78 9.84 7.10
C LEU A 67 -7.48 8.87 5.95
N ILE A 68 -7.82 9.24 4.71
CA ILE A 68 -7.49 8.51 3.48
C ILE A 68 -6.60 9.42 2.62
N ALA A 69 -5.29 9.20 2.70
CA ALA A 69 -4.31 10.05 2.05
C ALA A 69 -4.10 9.64 0.58
N TYR A 70 -4.08 10.63 -0.31
CA TYR A 70 -3.56 10.52 -1.66
C TYR A 70 -2.19 11.18 -1.75
N GLY A 71 -1.23 10.50 -2.35
CA GLY A 71 0.11 11.02 -2.50
C GLY A 71 0.90 10.26 -3.55
N HIS A 72 2.20 10.52 -3.59
CA HIS A 72 3.14 9.82 -4.45
C HIS A 72 4.22 9.15 -3.60
N LEU A 73 4.72 7.99 -4.02
CA LEU A 73 5.91 7.40 -3.40
C LEU A 73 7.08 8.36 -3.52
N LEU A 74 7.79 8.55 -2.40
CA LEU A 74 8.95 9.44 -2.31
C LEU A 74 10.22 8.59 -2.12
N GLY A 75 11.18 8.73 -3.00
CA GLY A 75 12.39 7.95 -3.10
C GLY A 75 12.18 6.54 -3.67
N GLY A 76 13.29 5.83 -3.84
CA GLY A 76 13.28 4.41 -4.20
C GLY A 76 13.03 4.14 -5.67
N GLU A 77 12.62 2.90 -5.95
CA GLU A 77 12.48 2.37 -7.32
C GLU A 77 11.30 2.98 -8.09
N TYR A 78 10.27 3.44 -7.36
CA TYR A 78 9.01 3.91 -7.94
C TYR A 78 8.69 5.35 -7.51
N GLU A 79 9.71 6.21 -7.41
CA GLU A 79 9.54 7.65 -7.16
C GLU A 79 8.43 8.23 -8.05
N GLY A 80 7.50 8.96 -7.45
CA GLY A 80 6.39 9.58 -8.17
C GLY A 80 5.20 8.66 -8.43
N LEU A 81 5.27 7.35 -8.15
CA LEU A 81 4.14 6.44 -8.34
C LEU A 81 2.95 6.89 -7.45
N PRO A 82 1.77 7.16 -8.03
CA PRO A 82 0.61 7.53 -7.26
C PRO A 82 0.15 6.42 -6.32
N LEU A 83 -0.18 6.77 -5.08
CA LEU A 83 -0.82 5.85 -4.16
C LEU A 83 -1.84 6.52 -3.26
N ILE A 84 -2.84 5.73 -2.90
CA ILE A 84 -3.79 6.03 -1.84
C ILE A 84 -3.47 5.11 -0.67
N THR A 85 -3.34 5.69 0.53
CA THR A 85 -3.15 4.93 1.77
C THR A 85 -4.29 5.15 2.73
N LYS A 86 -4.69 4.07 3.40
CA LYS A 86 -5.78 4.08 4.37
C LYS A 86 -5.41 3.26 5.60
N GLY A 87 -5.73 3.74 6.80
CA GLY A 87 -5.62 2.92 8.02
C GLY A 87 -6.57 1.71 7.96
N GLY A 88 -6.19 0.57 8.55
CA GLY A 88 -6.93 -0.70 8.41
C GLY A 88 -8.43 -0.60 8.75
N MET A 89 -8.77 0.20 9.77
CA MET A 89 -10.13 0.39 10.28
C MET A 89 -10.85 1.65 9.75
N ILE A 90 -10.19 2.44 8.90
CA ILE A 90 -10.73 3.70 8.38
C ILE A 90 -11.71 3.44 7.23
N GLY A 91 -12.73 4.28 7.09
CA GLY A 91 -13.67 4.26 5.96
C GLY A 91 -14.91 3.39 6.16
N ASN A 92 -15.69 3.25 5.09
CA ASN A 92 -16.94 2.50 4.98
C ASN A 92 -16.87 1.50 3.81
N ARG A 93 -18.02 0.97 3.36
CA ARG A 93 -18.05 -0.04 2.29
C ARG A 93 -17.74 0.56 0.92
N GLU A 94 -17.94 1.86 0.77
CA GLU A 94 -17.79 2.62 -0.46
C GLU A 94 -16.36 3.17 -0.62
N THR A 95 -15.57 3.24 0.45
CA THR A 95 -14.24 3.87 0.48
C THR A 95 -13.27 3.37 -0.59
N LEU A 96 -13.20 2.06 -0.86
CA LEU A 96 -12.32 1.54 -1.91
C LEU A 96 -12.78 2.03 -3.30
N TYR A 97 -14.09 2.05 -3.54
CA TYR A 97 -14.62 2.53 -4.81
C TYR A 97 -14.31 4.01 -5.00
N GLU A 98 -14.57 4.84 -3.99
CA GLU A 98 -14.28 6.28 -3.99
C GLU A 98 -12.79 6.55 -4.22
N ALA A 99 -11.91 5.82 -3.54
CA ALA A 99 -10.47 5.90 -3.74
C ALA A 99 -10.05 5.60 -5.18
N ILE A 100 -10.61 4.55 -5.79
CA ILE A 100 -10.28 4.20 -7.17
C ILE A 100 -10.85 5.23 -8.16
N GLN A 101 -12.07 5.76 -7.94
CA GLN A 101 -12.60 6.84 -8.79
C GLN A 101 -11.72 8.09 -8.69
N TYR A 102 -11.32 8.46 -7.47
CA TYR A 102 -10.41 9.57 -7.24
C TYR A 102 -9.09 9.36 -7.97
N LEU A 103 -8.45 8.19 -7.83
CA LEU A 103 -7.19 7.88 -8.49
C LEU A 103 -7.29 7.96 -10.02
N LYS A 104 -8.41 7.54 -10.60
CA LYS A 104 -8.67 7.60 -12.05
C LYS A 104 -8.93 9.02 -12.57
N SER A 105 -9.30 9.95 -11.69
CA SER A 105 -9.54 11.36 -12.04
C SER A 105 -8.27 12.23 -12.01
N LYS A 106 -7.13 11.65 -11.65
CA LYS A 106 -5.83 12.32 -11.59
C LYS A 106 -4.97 12.02 -12.80
#